data_AF-A0A2I0HZW2-F1
#
_entry.id   AF-A0A2I0HZW2-F1
#
_cell.length_a   1.000
_cell.length_b   1.000
_cell.length_c   1.000
_cell.angle_alpha   90.00
_cell.angle_beta   90.00
_cell.angle_gamma   90.00
#
_symmetry.space_group_name_H-M   'P 1'
#
loop_
_entity.id
_entity.type
_entity.pdbx_description
1 polymer ?
#
loop_
_entity_poly.entity_id
_entity_poly.type
_entity_poly.pdbx_seq_one_letter_code
_entity_poly.pdbx_strand_id
1 'polypeptide(L)'
;MEVKRMLTDADDDFHKPLNKLNLIDQIQCLGIGYLFDREIAEVLERIHGRYFVNCDHVDYARDLCTTALMFRLLRQQGYRISCGK
;
A
#
# COMPACT_ATOMS: atom_id res chain seq x y z
N MET A 1 -2.45 -18.84 7.57
CA MET A 1 -1.98 -18.79 6.17
C MET A 1 -0.78 -17.87 6.11
N GLU A 2 0.25 -18.26 5.36
CA GLU A 2 1.52 -17.53 5.26
C GLU A 2 1.35 -16.10 4.72
N VAL A 3 0.48 -15.92 3.72
CA VAL A 3 0.16 -14.61 3.12
C VAL A 3 -0.37 -13.60 4.15
N LYS A 4 -1.22 -14.07 5.08
CA LYS A 4 -1.75 -13.23 6.16
C LYS A 4 -0.62 -12.77 7.09
N ARG A 5 0.33 -13.66 7.43
CA ARG A 5 1.53 -13.27 8.21
C ARG A 5 2.34 -12.23 7.46
N MET A 6 2.59 -12.40 6.16
CA MET A 6 3.35 -11.45 5.35
C MET A 6 2.70 -10.05 5.25
N LEU A 7 1.37 -9.97 5.28
CA LEU A 7 0.65 -8.68 5.35
C LEU A 7 0.71 -8.03 6.73
N THR A 8 0.63 -8.85 7.80
CA THR A 8 0.59 -8.38 9.19
C THR A 8 1.95 -8.26 9.86
N ASP A 9 3.03 -8.74 9.24
CA ASP A 9 4.33 -8.79 9.89
C ASP A 9 4.81 -7.38 10.25
N ALA A 10 5.28 -7.28 11.50
CA ALA A 10 5.55 -6.06 12.22
C ALA A 10 6.96 -5.52 11.96
N ASP A 11 7.71 -6.13 11.03
CA ASP A 11 8.93 -5.53 10.50
C ASP A 11 8.54 -4.26 9.72
N ASP A 12 8.56 -3.18 10.48
CA ASP A 12 8.03 -1.85 10.22
C ASP A 12 8.91 -1.08 9.23
N ASP A 13 9.47 -1.76 8.22
CA ASP A 13 10.16 -1.11 7.11
C ASP A 13 9.13 -0.51 6.13
N PHE A 14 8.22 0.30 6.65
CA PHE A 14 7.52 1.32 5.88
C PHE A 14 8.50 2.40 5.39
N HIS A 15 9.81 2.27 5.64
CA HIS A 15 10.78 2.94 4.78
C HIS A 15 10.89 2.30 3.38
N LYS A 16 10.27 1.15 3.13
CA LYS A 16 10.14 0.53 1.80
C LYS A 16 8.74 -0.04 1.59
N PRO A 17 7.73 0.84 1.43
CA PRO A 17 6.34 0.42 1.23
C PRO A 17 6.15 -0.45 -0.02
N LEU A 18 7.08 -0.39 -0.97
CA LEU A 18 7.08 -1.15 -2.22
C LEU A 18 6.89 -2.66 -2.02
N ASN A 19 7.49 -3.27 -0.99
CA ASN A 19 7.36 -4.70 -0.76
C ASN A 19 5.92 -5.10 -0.39
N LYS A 20 5.28 -4.33 0.49
CA LYS A 20 3.88 -4.57 0.90
C LYS A 20 2.92 -4.29 -0.26
N LEU A 21 3.17 -3.22 -1.02
CA LEU A 21 2.38 -2.88 -2.20
C LEU A 21 2.49 -3.96 -3.29
N ASN A 22 3.68 -4.50 -3.53
CA ASN A 22 3.88 -5.60 -4.48
C ASN A 22 3.16 -6.88 -4.04
N LEU A 23 3.16 -7.19 -2.74
CA LEU A 23 2.42 -8.33 -2.22
C LEU A 23 0.91 -8.16 -2.45
N ILE A 24 0.37 -6.97 -2.14
CA ILE A 24 -1.05 -6.64 -2.40
C ILE A 24 -1.36 -6.78 -3.89
N ASP A 25 -0.48 -6.25 -4.75
CA ASP A 25 -0.66 -6.32 -6.20
C ASP A 25 -0.67 -7.76 -6.72
N GLN A 26 0.23 -8.61 -6.23
CA GLN A 26 0.26 -10.03 -6.58
C GLN A 26 -1.00 -10.75 -6.12
N ILE A 27 -1.45 -10.51 -4.89
CA ILE A 27 -2.69 -11.09 -4.34
C ILE A 27 -3.90 -10.70 -5.20
N GLN A 28 -3.99 -9.43 -5.61
CA GLN A 28 -5.06 -8.94 -6.48
C GLN A 28 -4.96 -9.51 -7.90
N CYS A 29 -3.76 -9.56 -8.49
CA CYS A 29 -3.51 -10.17 -9.81
C CYS A 29 -3.84 -11.67 -9.84
N LEU A 30 -3.65 -12.37 -8.73
CA LEU A 30 -4.03 -13.77 -8.57
C LEU A 30 -5.54 -13.97 -8.40
N GLY A 31 -6.33 -12.89 -8.29
CA GLY A 31 -7.78 -12.96 -8.14
C GLY A 31 -8.24 -13.41 -6.75
N ILE A 32 -7.33 -13.44 -5.77
CA ILE A 32 -7.61 -13.92 -4.40
C ILE A 32 -7.68 -12.77 -3.37
N GLY A 33 -7.73 -11.51 -3.83
CA GLY A 33 -7.81 -10.33 -2.99
C GLY A 33 -8.93 -10.37 -1.95
N TYR A 34 -10.09 -10.90 -2.35
CA TYR A 34 -11.27 -11.02 -1.49
C TYR A 34 -11.05 -11.84 -0.21
N LEU A 35 -10.04 -12.71 -0.17
CA LEU A 35 -9.69 -13.47 1.03
C LEU A 35 -8.92 -12.64 2.07
N PHE A 36 -8.38 -11.50 1.65
CA PHE A 36 -7.49 -10.64 2.43
C PHE A 36 -7.97 -9.18 2.45
N ASP A 37 -9.24 -8.91 2.13
CA ASP A 37 -9.77 -7.55 2.01
C ASP A 37 -9.50 -6.70 3.26
N ARG A 38 -9.65 -7.30 4.45
CA ARG A 38 -9.41 -6.62 5.72
C ARG A 38 -7.93 -6.25 5.89
N GLU A 39 -7.03 -7.21 5.67
CA GLU A 39 -5.58 -7.00 5.79
C GLU A 39 -5.08 -5.98 4.74
N ILE A 40 -5.61 -6.04 3.52
CA ILE A 40 -5.29 -5.08 2.45
C ILE A 40 -5.76 -3.67 2.85
N ALA A 41 -6.98 -3.53 3.37
CA ALA A 41 -7.52 -2.25 3.81
C ALA A 41 -6.68 -1.64 4.95
N GLU A 42 -6.32 -2.43 5.97
CA GLU A 42 -5.49 -1.99 7.09
C GLU A 42 -4.11 -1.50 6.62
N VAL A 43 -3.46 -2.22 5.69
CA VAL A 43 -2.16 -1.80 5.14
C VAL A 43 -2.28 -0.51 4.33
N LEU A 44 -3.31 -0.40 3.48
CA LEU A 44 -3.51 0.79 2.65
C LEU A 44 -3.90 2.02 3.45
N GLU A 45 -4.66 1.86 4.54
CA GLU A 45 -4.99 2.94 5.47
C GLU A 45 -3.72 3.50 6.13
N ARG A 46 -2.83 2.63 6.61
CA ARG A 46 -1.53 3.03 7.18
C ARG A 46 -0.66 3.77 6.17
N ILE A 47 -0.61 3.28 4.92
CA ILE A 47 0.11 3.94 3.82
C ILE A 47 -0.51 5.32 3.55
N HIS A 48 -1.83 5.41 3.42
CA HIS A 48 -2.51 6.68 3.19
C HIS A 48 -2.22 7.70 4.30
N GLY A 49 -2.35 7.28 5.56
CA GLY A 49 -2.05 8.12 6.73
C GLY A 49 -0.62 8.64 6.73
N ARG A 50 0.38 7.77 6.49
CA ARG A 50 1.80 8.16 6.55
C ARG A 50 2.23 9.07 5.39
N TYR A 51 1.83 8.77 4.15
CA TYR A 51 2.35 9.48 2.97
C TYR A 51 1.47 10.62 2.47
N PHE A 52 0.15 10.58 2.70
CA PHE A 52 -0.78 11.58 2.16
C PHE A 52 -1.35 12.52 3.21
N VAL A 53 -1.49 12.06 4.46
CA VAL A 53 -2.06 12.86 5.56
C VAL A 53 -0.96 13.49 6.41
N ASN A 54 -0.06 12.68 6.98
CA ASN A 54 0.93 13.12 7.95
C ASN A 54 2.19 13.74 7.32
N CYS A 55 2.34 13.69 5.98
CA CYS A 55 3.45 14.28 5.21
C CYS A 55 4.85 13.96 5.75
N ASP A 56 5.03 12.83 6.43
CA ASP A 56 6.23 12.58 7.22
C ASP A 56 7.47 12.30 6.35
N HIS A 57 7.29 11.90 5.08
CA HIS A 57 8.39 11.49 4.20
C HIS A 57 8.28 12.05 2.78
N VAL A 58 9.04 13.14 2.55
CA VAL A 58 9.20 13.82 1.25
C VAL A 58 10.07 12.99 0.26
N ASP A 59 10.78 11.96 0.72
CA ASP A 59 11.73 11.22 -0.13
C ASP A 59 11.11 10.16 -1.07
N TYR A 60 9.91 9.64 -0.81
CA TYR A 60 9.29 8.63 -1.71
C TYR A 60 8.73 9.21 -3.00
N ALA A 61 8.52 10.53 -3.04
CA ALA A 61 8.20 11.22 -4.28
C ALA A 61 9.28 11.04 -5.36
N ARG A 62 10.48 10.54 -5.00
CA ARG A 62 11.55 10.21 -5.95
C ARG A 62 11.43 8.82 -6.58
N ASP A 63 10.68 7.89 -5.99
CA ASP A 63 10.43 6.58 -6.63
C ASP A 63 9.08 6.57 -7.35
N LEU A 64 9.15 6.73 -8.67
CA LEU A 64 7.99 6.69 -9.56
C LEU A 64 7.25 5.35 -9.47
N CYS A 65 7.98 4.24 -9.31
CA CYS A 65 7.38 2.91 -9.24
C CYS A 65 6.48 2.78 -8.01
N THR A 66 7.04 3.06 -6.82
CA THR A 66 6.27 3.08 -5.57
C THR A 66 5.11 4.07 -5.63
N THR A 67 5.33 5.29 -6.13
CA THR A 67 4.27 6.32 -6.21
C THR A 67 3.13 5.89 -7.10
N ALA A 68 3.42 5.37 -8.30
CA ALA A 68 2.41 4.89 -9.23
C ALA A 68 1.62 3.70 -8.66
N LEU A 69 2.31 2.78 -7.98
CA LEU A 69 1.70 1.61 -7.38
C LEU A 69 0.78 1.98 -6.21
N MET A 70 1.22 2.86 -5.31
CA MET A 70 0.37 3.43 -4.26
C MET A 70 -0.87 4.08 -4.84
N PHE A 71 -0.67 4.95 -5.84
CA PHE A 71 -1.78 5.69 -6.45
C PHE A 71 -2.84 4.74 -7.02
N ARG A 72 -2.40 3.72 -7.75
CA ARG A 72 -3.30 2.69 -8.30
C ARG A 72 -4.05 1.94 -7.20
N LEU A 73 -3.34 1.37 -6.23
CA LEU A 73 -3.94 0.52 -5.19
C LEU A 73 -4.90 1.31 -4.30
N LEU A 74 -4.57 2.55 -3.93
CA LEU A 74 -5.44 3.42 -3.15
C LEU A 74 -6.71 3.79 -3.91
N ARG A 75 -6.61 4.17 -5.19
CA ARG A 75 -7.80 4.48 -6.00
C ARG A 75 -8.69 3.26 -6.23
N GLN A 76 -8.11 2.08 -6.42
CA GLN A 76 -8.86 0.83 -6.53
C GLN A 76 -9.71 0.55 -5.28
N GLN A 77 -9.24 0.98 -4.11
CA GLN A 77 -9.95 0.83 -2.83
C GLN A 77 -10.81 2.05 -2.47
N GLY A 78 -11.01 2.99 -3.40
CA GLY A 78 -11.92 4.12 -3.21
C GLY A 78 -11.31 5.32 -2.47
N TYR A 79 -10.01 5.33 -2.18
CA TYR A 79 -9.37 6.49 -1.56
C TYR A 79 -9.33 7.67 -2.53
N ARG A 80 -9.72 8.85 -2.03
CA ARG A 80 -9.66 10.11 -2.78
C ARG A 80 -8.26 10.71 -2.64
N ILE A 81 -7.40 10.39 -3.61
CA ILE A 81 -6.04 10.94 -3.70
C ILE A 81 -5.92 11.92 -4.88
N SER A 82 -5.17 13.00 -4.68
CA SER A 82 -4.90 14.00 -5.73
C SER A 82 -3.86 13.50 -6.73
N CYS A 83 -3.93 13.93 -8.00
CA CYS A 83 -2.92 13.64 -9.02
C CYS A 83 -1.68 14.54 -8.93
N GLY A 84 -1.62 15.46 -7.96
CA GLY A 84 -0.49 16.36 -7.73
C GLY A 84 -0.65 17.24 -6.49
N LYS A 85 0.46 17.81 -6.04
CA LYS A 85 0.53 19.09 -5.33
C LYS A 85 1.11 20.12 -6.30
#